data_AF-A0A226BWF7-F1
#
_entry.id   AF-A0A226BWF7-F1
#
_cell.length_a   1.000
_cell.length_b   1.000
_cell.length_c   1.000
_cell.angle_alpha   90.00
_cell.angle_beta   90.00
_cell.angle_gamma   90.00
#
_symmetry.space_group_name_H-M   'P 1'
#
loop_
_entity.id
_entity.type
_entity.pdbx_description
1 polymer ?
#
loop_
_entity_poly.entity_id
_entity_poly.type
_entity_poly.pdbx_seq_one_letter_code
_entity_poly.pdbx_strand_id
1 'polypeptide(L)' 'MSKRKKYTAEEKYQIIREYQEGLGTLSDIACKYNIYRKTITQWIYKFDRYGTEGLVDSST' A
#
# COMPACT_ATOMS: atom_id res chain seq x y z
N MET A 1 -7.93 -8.39 21.67
CA MET A 1 -6.73 -7.66 21.18
C MET A 1 -6.79 -7.58 19.67
N SER A 2 -7.06 -6.40 19.11
CA SER A 2 -7.21 -6.22 17.66
C SER A 2 -5.84 -6.39 17.00
N LYS A 3 -5.62 -7.52 16.33
CA LYS A 3 -4.48 -7.73 15.42
C LYS A 3 -4.56 -6.66 14.34
N ARG A 4 -3.84 -5.55 14.50
CA ARG A 4 -3.58 -4.63 13.38
C ARG A 4 -2.92 -5.49 12.31
N LYS A 5 -3.59 -5.70 11.16
CA LYS A 5 -2.96 -6.31 9.99
C LYS A 5 -1.78 -5.40 9.63
N LYS A 6 -0.56 -5.81 10.03
CA LYS A 6 0.68 -5.13 9.65
C LYS A 6 0.93 -5.51 8.21
N TYR A 7 0.47 -4.68 7.26
CA TYR A 7 0.88 -4.84 5.87
C TYR A 7 2.39 -4.70 5.80
N THR A 8 3.04 -5.74 5.31
CA THR A 8 4.50 -5.72 5.12
C THR A 8 4.87 -4.73 4.01
N ALA A 9 6.13 -4.29 3.97
CA ALA A 9 6.61 -3.41 2.90
C ALA A 9 6.38 -4.03 1.51
N GLU A 10 6.54 -5.35 1.42
CA GLU A 10 6.33 -6.12 0.20
C GLU A 10 4.86 -6.12 -0.25
N GLU A 11 3.91 -6.33 0.67
CA GLU A 11 2.48 -6.23 0.35
C GLU A 11 2.09 -4.83 -0.12
N LYS A 12 2.59 -3.78 0.55
CA LYS A 12 2.35 -2.39 0.12
C LYS A 12 2.91 -2.15 -1.28
N TYR A 13 4.10 -2.68 -1.56
CA TYR A 13 4.74 -2.56 -2.86
C TYR A 13 3.95 -3.27 -3.95
N GLN A 14 3.47 -4.50 -3.70
CA GLN A 14 2.59 -5.22 -4.62
C GLN A 14 1.33 -4.43 -4.95
N ILE A 15 0.70 -3.81 -3.96
CA ILE A 15 -0.52 -3.00 -4.13
C ILE A 15 -0.26 -1.77 -5.01
N ILE A 16 0.86 -1.09 -4.79
CA ILE A 16 1.27 0.06 -5.62
C ILE A 16 1.59 -0.40 -7.05
N ARG A 17 2.29 -1.53 -7.20
CA ARG A 17 2.60 -2.12 -8.50
C ARG A 17 1.34 -2.52 -9.27
N GLU A 18 0.38 -3.19 -8.63
CA GLU A 18 -0.90 -3.53 -9.27
C GLU A 18 -1.63 -2.28 -9.77
N TYR A 19 -1.59 -1.19 -8.99
CA TYR A 19 -2.15 0.08 -9.39
C TYR A 19 -1.39 0.72 -10.58
N GLN A 20 -0.06 0.70 -10.55
CA GLN A 20 0.78 1.25 -11.63
C GLN A 20 0.70 0.43 -12.93
N GLU A 21 0.58 -0.88 -12.84
CA GLU A 21 0.40 -1.79 -13.98
C GLU A 21 -1.01 -1.71 -14.57
N GLY A 22 -1.92 -0.96 -13.93
CA GLY A 22 -3.30 -0.80 -14.41
C GLY A 22 -4.15 -2.06 -14.26
N LEU A 23 -3.77 -2.96 -13.34
CA LEU A 23 -4.48 -4.22 -13.08
C LEU A 23 -5.82 -4.01 -12.34
N GLY A 24 -6.09 -2.78 -11.88
CA GLY A 24 -7.36 -2.38 -11.30
C GLY A 24 -7.35 -0.90 -10.94
N THR A 25 -8.53 -0.33 -10.68
CA THR A 25 -8.59 1.04 -10.16
C THR A 25 -8.18 1.06 -8.68
N LEU A 26 -7.83 2.24 -8.18
CA LEU A 26 -7.52 2.44 -6.76
C LEU A 26 -8.67 1.96 -5.85
N SER A 27 -9.91 1.95 -6.35
CA SER A 27 -11.09 1.41 -5.67
C SER A 27 -11.12 -0.11 -5.63
N ASP A 28 -10.82 -0.76 -6.75
CA ASP A 28 -10.81 -2.23 -6.85
C ASP A 28 -9.73 -2.81 -5.94
N ILE A 29 -8.54 -2.21 -5.98
CA ILE A 29 -7.39 -2.61 -5.16
C ILE A 29 -7.68 -2.34 -3.67
N ALA A 30 -8.25 -1.16 -3.34
CA ALA A 30 -8.71 -0.86 -1.98
C ALA A 30 -9.72 -1.90 -1.46
N CYS A 31 -10.67 -2.32 -2.29
CA CYS A 31 -11.67 -3.32 -1.94
C CYS A 31 -11.02 -4.71 -1.77
N LYS A 32 -10.22 -5.14 -2.75
CA LYS A 32 -9.52 -6.43 -2.80
C LYS A 32 -8.66 -6.66 -1.56
N TYR A 33 -7.88 -5.66 -1.18
CA TYR A 33 -6.98 -5.76 -0.03
C TYR A 33 -7.62 -5.27 1.28
N ASN A 34 -8.86 -4.78 1.25
CA ASN A 34 -9.55 -4.17 2.39
C ASN A 34 -8.74 -3.03 3.01
N ILE A 35 -8.24 -2.14 2.17
CA ILE A 35 -7.41 -0.99 2.53
C ILE A 35 -8.14 0.27 2.12
N TYR A 36 -8.05 1.32 2.94
CA TYR A 36 -8.61 2.60 2.55
C TYR A 36 -7.83 3.20 1.39
N ARG A 37 -8.54 3.75 0.40
CA ARG A 37 -7.93 4.47 -0.72
C ARG A 37 -6.85 5.47 -0.27
N LYS A 38 -7.13 6.24 0.79
CA LYS A 38 -6.19 7.19 1.41
C LYS A 38 -4.87 6.55 1.84
N THR A 39 -4.91 5.32 2.32
CA THR A 39 -3.72 4.59 2.78
C THR A 39 -2.87 4.17 1.59
N ILE A 40 -3.49 3.73 0.49
CA ILE A 40 -2.80 3.43 -0.76
C ILE A 40 -2.14 4.71 -1.30
N THR A 41 -2.85 5.85 -1.30
CA THR A 41 -2.28 7.13 -1.75
C THR A 41 -1.09 7.57 -0.91
N GLN A 42 -1.16 7.39 0.41
CA GLN A 42 -0.02 7.64 1.30
C GLN A 42 1.17 6.74 0.99
N TRP A 43 0.93 5.46 0.67
CA TRP A 43 2.01 4.54 0.29
C TRP A 43 2.62 4.93 -1.05
N ILE A 44 1.82 5.29 -2.05
CA ILE A 44 2.32 5.81 -3.34
C ILE A 44 3.19 7.04 -3.11
N TYR A 45 2.74 8.00 -2.28
CA TYR A 45 3.52 9.21 -1.98
C TYR A 45 4.83 8.90 -1.26
N LYS A 46 4.81 7.97 -0.28
CA LYS A 46 6.03 7.54 0.41
C LYS A 46 6.98 6.79 -0.53
N PHE A 47 6.44 5.99 -1.44
CA PHE A 47 7.20 5.26 -2.43
C PHE A 47 7.83 6.19 -3.47
N ASP A 48 7.11 7.20 -3.94
CA ASP A 48 7.63 8.22 -4.85
C ASP A 48 8.77 9.03 -4.21
N ARG A 49 8.65 9.36 -2.93
CA ARG A 49 9.61 10.20 -2.21
C ARG A 49 10.83 9.45 -1.65
N TYR A 50 10.64 8.22 -1.18
CA TYR A 50 11.65 7.44 -0.44
C TYR A 50 11.85 6.04 -1.01
N GLY A 51 11.23 5.69 -2.14
CA GLY A 51 11.30 4.36 -2.71
C GLY A 51 10.68 3.28 -1.82
N THR A 52 11.16 2.05 -1.97
CA THR A 52 10.75 0.90 -1.16
C THR A 52 11.02 1.11 0.33
N GLU A 53 12.04 1.88 0.71
CA GLU A 53 12.40 2.18 2.10
C GLU A 53 11.29 2.97 2.81
N GLY A 54 10.61 3.88 2.11
CA GLY A 54 9.45 4.61 2.64
C GLY A 54 8.27 3.73 3.05
N LEU A 55 8.18 2.51 2.52
CA LEU A 55 7.11 1.55 2.83
C LEU A 55 7.43 0.67 4.05
N VAL A 56 8.72 0.55 4.41
CA VAL A 56 9.23 -0.28 5.51
C VAL A 56 8.92 0.32 6.88
N ASP A 57 8.94 1.65 7.00
CA ASP A 57 8.95 2.39 8.28
C ASP A 57 7.61 2.45 9.07
N SER A 58 6.50 1.87 8.59
CA SER A 58 5.22 2.02 9.30
C SER A 58 4.96 0.98 10.42
N SER A 59 5.99 0.24 10.85
CA SER A 59 5.84 -0.96 11.67
C SER A 59 6.79 -1.07 12.87
N THR A 60 7.36 0.03 13.36
CA THR A 60 8.04 0.04 14.66
C THR A 60 7.05 0.43 15.75
#